data_AF-A0AA35G6X5-F1
#
_entry.id   AF-A0AA35G6X5-F1
#
_cell.length_a   1.000
_cell.length_b   1.000
_cell.length_c   1.000
_cell.angle_alpha   90.00
_cell.angle_beta   90.00
_cell.angle_gamma   90.00
#
_symmetry.space_group_name_H-M   'P 1'
#
loop_
_entity.id
_entity.type
_entity.pdbx_description
1 polymer ?
#
loop_
_entity_poly.entity_id
_entity_poly.type
_entity_poly.pdbx_seq_one_letter_code
_entity_poly.pdbx_strand_id
1 'polypeptide(L)'
;MRTGEIVISLVLAGFGLTFFALADFARTAYNSADLGPNFYPRLISLLLLSFSVMQLIISIRRKGKEEFEAIAWRLVGGVFLLIFGYVLLWETGYVWLNTVFILILMIMGGARKWWVLLTTSAGYTALSYYVFARILNVPLP
;
A
#
# COMPACT_ATOMS: atom_id res chain seq x y z
N MET A 1 -2.35 14.03 20.53
CA MET A 1 -1.49 12.90 20.08
C MET A 1 -2.32 11.75 19.55
N ARG A 2 -3.38 11.27 20.23
CA ARG A 2 -4.38 10.34 19.65
C ARG A 2 -5.14 10.92 18.45
N THR A 3 -5.39 12.23 18.42
CA THR A 3 -6.23 12.86 17.38
C THR A 3 -5.66 12.77 15.98
N GLY A 4 -4.34 12.85 15.79
CA GLY A 4 -3.71 12.76 14.46
C GLY A 4 -3.80 11.36 13.86
N GLU A 5 -3.46 10.33 14.64
CA GLU A 5 -3.60 8.92 14.22
C GLU A 5 -5.06 8.55 13.95
N ILE A 6 -5.99 9.05 14.78
CA ILE A 6 -7.43 8.84 14.59
C ILE A 6 -7.90 9.53 13.31
N VAL A 7 -7.48 10.77 13.04
CA VAL A 7 -7.83 11.48 11.81
C VAL A 7 -7.29 10.75 10.57
N ILE A 8 -6.03 10.30 10.60
CA ILE A 8 -5.44 9.52 9.50
C ILE A 8 -6.21 8.21 9.30
N SER A 9 -6.50 7.49 10.39
CA SER A 9 -7.25 6.23 10.32
C SER A 9 -8.67 6.44 9.79
N LEU A 10 -9.33 7.53 10.17
CA LEU A 10 -10.66 7.91 9.66
C LEU A 10 -10.63 8.27 8.18
N VAL A 11 -9.62 9.04 7.74
CA VAL A 11 -9.43 9.39 6.33
C VAL A 11 -9.18 8.12 5.50
N LEU A 12 -8.30 7.22 5.96
CA LEU A 12 -8.02 5.96 5.29
C LEU A 12 -9.23 5.03 5.24
N ALA A 13 -10.00 4.95 6.33
CA ALA A 13 -11.25 4.21 6.36
C ALA A 13 -12.28 4.81 5.38
N GLY A 14 -12.39 6.14 5.31
CA GLY A 14 -13.22 6.83 4.33
C GLY A 14 -12.82 6.50 2.90
N PHE A 15 -11.52 6.58 2.58
CA PHE A 15 -10.99 6.15 1.27
C PHE A 15 -11.35 4.69 0.97
N GLY A 16 -11.13 3.77 1.91
CA GLY A 16 -11.50 2.36 1.75
C GLY A 16 -12.98 2.16 1.45
N LEU A 17 -13.88 2.86 2.17
CA LEU A 17 -15.32 2.80 1.93
C LEU A 17 -15.71 3.36 0.56
N THR A 18 -15.11 4.47 0.14
CA THR A 18 -15.37 5.05 -1.19
C THR A 18 -14.91 4.13 -2.31
N PHE A 19 -13.73 3.53 -2.20
CA PHE A 19 -13.24 2.54 -3.17
C PHE A 19 -14.12 1.30 -3.22
N PHE A 20 -14.60 0.83 -2.07
CA PHE A 20 -15.54 -0.29 -2.00
C PHE A 20 -16.88 0.04 -2.67
N ALA A 21 -17.44 1.22 -2.43
CA ALA A 21 -18.69 1.66 -3.04
C ALA A 21 -18.55 1.86 -4.57
N LEU A 22 -17.43 2.42 -5.03
CA LEU A 22 -17.14 2.61 -6.45
C LEU A 22 -16.79 1.32 -7.17
N ALA A 23 -16.38 0.28 -6.46
CA ALA A 23 -16.09 -1.03 -7.04
C ALA A 23 -17.30 -1.61 -7.79
N ASP A 24 -18.53 -1.29 -7.39
CA ASP A 24 -19.73 -1.77 -8.08
C ASP A 24 -20.09 -0.98 -9.34
N PHE A 25 -19.44 0.16 -9.62
CA PHE A 25 -19.70 0.96 -10.83
C PHE A 25 -19.09 0.32 -12.09
N ALA A 26 -18.05 -0.51 -11.95
CA ALA A 26 -17.37 -1.21 -13.04
C ALA A 26 -18.06 -2.52 -13.47
N ARG A 27 -19.39 -2.63 -13.32
CA ARG A 27 -20.20 -3.77 -13.81
C ARG A 27 -20.26 -3.78 -15.34
N THR A 28 -19.16 -4.16 -15.97
CA THR A 28 -19.17 -4.65 -17.35
C THR A 28 -19.39 -6.16 -17.28
N ALA A 29 -20.28 -6.71 -18.10
CA ALA A 29 -20.63 -8.14 -18.07
C ALA A 29 -19.38 -9.01 -18.31
N TYR A 30 -18.89 -9.66 -17.25
CA TYR A 30 -17.77 -10.60 -17.31
C TYR A 30 -18.26 -12.01 -16.97
N ASN A 31 -17.62 -13.02 -17.58
CA ASN A 31 -17.87 -14.43 -17.31
C ASN A 31 -17.70 -14.73 -15.82
N SER A 32 -18.61 -15.52 -15.25
CA SER A 32 -18.65 -15.92 -13.85
C SER A 32 -17.44 -16.77 -13.38
N ALA A 33 -16.56 -17.17 -14.29
CA ALA A 33 -15.34 -17.91 -14.00
C ALA A 33 -14.10 -17.01 -13.77
N ASP A 34 -14.13 -15.75 -14.23
CA ASP A 34 -13.03 -14.82 -14.07
C ASP A 34 -13.26 -13.89 -12.87
N LEU A 35 -12.18 -13.58 -12.14
CA LEU A 35 -12.21 -12.57 -11.10
C LEU A 35 -12.48 -11.22 -11.77
N GLY A 36 -13.74 -10.78 -11.70
CA GLY A 36 -14.17 -9.53 -12.30
C GLY A 36 -13.36 -8.32 -11.79
N PRO A 37 -13.35 -7.20 -12.53
CA PRO A 37 -12.56 -6.01 -12.22
C PRO A 37 -12.81 -5.42 -10.81
N ASN A 38 -13.91 -5.81 -10.18
CA ASN A 38 -14.31 -5.40 -8.84
C ASN A 38 -13.50 -6.10 -7.73
N PHE A 39 -12.82 -7.22 -8.02
CA PHE A 39 -12.08 -7.99 -7.03
C PHE A 39 -10.94 -7.20 -6.41
N TYR A 40 -10.11 -6.55 -7.24
CA TYR A 40 -8.95 -5.80 -6.76
C TYR A 40 -9.34 -4.60 -5.87
N PRO A 41 -10.28 -3.72 -6.28
CA PRO A 41 -10.77 -2.65 -5.40
C PRO A 41 -11.35 -3.16 -4.08
N ARG A 42 -12.09 -4.27 -4.09
CA ARG A 42 -12.65 -4.89 -2.87
C ARG A 42 -11.55 -5.42 -1.94
N LEU A 43 -10.54 -6.08 -2.50
CA LEU A 43 -9.40 -6.60 -1.73
C LEU A 43 -8.64 -5.44 -1.05
N ILE A 44 -8.31 -4.39 -1.80
CA ILE A 44 -7.61 -3.21 -1.25
C ILE A 44 -8.45 -2.53 -0.16
N SER A 45 -9.75 -2.39 -0.39
CA SER A 45 -10.67 -1.79 0.61
C SER A 45 -10.71 -2.60 1.91
N LEU A 46 -10.75 -3.93 1.81
CA LEU A 46 -10.71 -4.83 2.97
C LEU A 46 -9.38 -4.69 3.74
N LEU A 47 -8.26 -4.66 3.01
CA LEU A 47 -6.93 -4.47 3.61
C LEU A 47 -6.80 -3.11 4.30
N LEU A 48 -7.24 -2.03 3.64
CA LEU A 48 -7.24 -0.69 4.22
C LEU A 48 -8.09 -0.61 5.50
N LEU A 49 -9.30 -1.18 5.47
CA LEU A 49 -10.19 -1.20 6.63
C LEU A 49 -9.58 -2.01 7.79
N SER A 50 -9.07 -3.20 7.51
CA SER A 50 -8.46 -4.06 8.53
C SER A 50 -7.22 -3.40 9.16
N PHE A 51 -6.35 -2.79 8.36
CA PHE A 51 -5.20 -2.05 8.90
C PHE A 51 -5.59 -0.79 9.64
N SER A 52 -6.60 -0.04 9.17
CA SER A 52 -7.10 1.15 9.87
C SER A 52 -7.67 0.78 11.25
N VAL A 53 -8.44 -0.31 11.34
CA VAL A 53 -8.97 -0.82 12.62
C VAL A 53 -7.83 -1.30 13.52
N MET A 54 -6.88 -2.07 12.99
CA MET A 54 -5.71 -2.53 13.75
C MET A 54 -4.89 -1.36 14.28
N GLN A 55 -4.64 -0.34 13.47
CA GLN A 55 -3.92 0.88 13.85
C GLN A 55 -4.66 1.63 14.95
N LEU A 56 -5.99 1.76 14.85
CA LEU A 56 -6.82 2.39 15.86
C LEU A 56 -6.78 1.64 17.20
N ILE A 57 -6.80 0.30 17.17
CA ILE A 57 -6.63 -0.54 18.37
C ILE A 57 -5.24 -0.33 19.00
N ILE A 58 -4.18 -0.30 18.18
CA ILE A 58 -2.81 -0.07 18.64
C ILE A 58 -2.70 1.32 19.28
N SER A 59 -3.21 2.36 18.62
CA SER A 59 -3.22 3.74 19.11
C SER A 59 -3.94 3.89 20.45
N ILE A 60 -5.08 3.22 20.62
CA ILE A 60 -5.84 3.26 21.89
C ILE A 60 -5.07 2.53 23.00
N ARG A 61 -4.45 1.39 22.71
CA ARG A 61 -3.73 0.55 23.68
C ARG A 61 -2.36 1.11 24.07
N ARG A 62 -1.74 1.93 23.22
CA ARG A 62 -0.41 2.51 23.46
C ARG A 62 -0.53 3.69 24.43
N LYS A 63 0.03 3.55 25.63
CA LYS A 63 0.17 4.64 26.62
C LYS A 63 1.50 5.37 26.38
N GLY A 64 1.49 6.37 25.52
CA GLY A 64 2.67 7.20 25.24
C GLY A 64 2.30 8.44 24.45
N LYS A 65 3.00 9.55 24.72
CA LYS A 65 2.97 10.75 23.90
C LYS A 65 3.90 10.52 22.70
N GLU A 66 3.36 10.25 21.52
CA GLU A 66 4.17 10.24 20.28
C GLU A 66 4.49 11.67 19.88
N GLU A 67 5.78 12.02 19.91
CA GLU A 67 6.27 13.27 19.32
C GLU A 67 6.03 13.21 17.81
N PHE A 68 5.23 14.14 17.30
CA PHE A 68 5.06 14.31 15.87
C PHE A 68 6.38 14.90 15.36
N GLU A 69 7.24 14.07 14.78
CA GLU A 69 8.34 14.61 13.97
C GLU A 69 7.69 15.43 12.86
N ALA A 70 8.03 16.72 12.80
CA ALA A 70 7.58 17.58 11.73
C ALA A 70 7.91 16.88 10.40
N ILE A 71 6.88 16.62 9.59
CA ILE A 71 7.06 16.00 8.28
C ILE A 71 8.04 16.87 7.51
N ALA A 72 9.25 16.38 7.31
CA ALA A 72 10.24 17.10 6.55
C ALA A 72 9.74 17.15 5.10
N TRP A 73 9.42 18.34 4.59
CA TRP A 73 9.01 18.54 3.20
C TRP A 73 10.00 17.92 2.20
N ARG A 74 11.27 17.78 2.60
CA ARG A 74 12.30 17.03 1.88
C ARG A 74 11.97 15.55 1.70
N LEU A 75 11.44 14.88 2.72
CA LEU A 75 11.00 13.49 2.63
C LEU A 75 9.81 13.35 1.69
N VAL A 76 8.83 14.27 1.79
CA VAL A 76 7.67 14.30 0.90
C VAL A 76 8.13 14.44 -0.56
N GLY A 77 8.97 15.44 -0.85
CA GLY A 77 9.56 15.63 -2.17
C GLY A 77 10.36 14.42 -2.67
N GLY A 78 11.11 13.76 -1.78
CA GLY A 78 11.84 12.53 -2.09
C GLY A 78 10.92 11.37 -2.47
N VAL A 79 9.79 11.20 -1.78
CA VAL A 79 8.81 10.16 -2.11
C VAL A 79 8.16 10.43 -3.47
N PHE A 80 7.79 11.68 -3.75
CA PHE A 80 7.27 12.05 -5.07
C PHE A 80 8.29 11.79 -6.18
N LEU A 81 9.56 12.13 -5.96
CA LEU A 81 10.63 11.88 -6.92
C LEU A 81 10.83 10.37 -7.15
N LEU A 82 10.77 9.58 -6.08
CA LEU A 82 10.86 8.12 -6.16
C LEU A 82 9.69 7.52 -6.95
N ILE A 83 8.46 7.99 -6.72
CA ILE A 83 7.28 7.58 -7.50
C ILE A 83 7.47 7.95 -8.97
N PHE A 84 7.93 9.17 -9.26
CA PHE A 84 8.15 9.61 -10.63
C PHE A 84 9.22 8.76 -11.33
N GLY A 85 10.33 8.47 -10.64
CA GLY A 85 11.37 7.58 -11.13
C GLY A 85 10.87 6.15 -11.39
N TYR A 86 10.02 5.61 -10.50
CA TYR A 86 9.37 4.31 -10.70
C TYR A 86 8.53 4.29 -11.98
N VAL A 87 7.70 5.32 -12.19
CA VAL A 87 6.85 5.41 -13.39
C VAL A 87 7.69 5.52 -14.67
N LEU A 88 8.79 6.27 -14.65
CA LEU A 88 9.67 6.39 -15.82
C LEU A 88 10.38 5.08 -16.18
N LEU A 89 10.66 4.23 -15.19
CA LEU A 89 11.39 2.98 -15.37
C LEU A 89 10.48 1.75 -15.48
N TRP A 90 9.16 1.93 -15.67
CA TRP A 90 8.17 0.87 -15.57
C TRP A 90 8.43 -0.37 -16.47
N GLU A 91 9.14 -0.21 -17.58
CA GLU A 91 9.49 -1.30 -18.52
C GLU A 91 10.72 -2.13 -18.11
N THR A 92 11.47 -1.71 -17.08
CA THR A 92 12.76 -2.37 -16.70
C THR A 92 12.60 -3.71 -15.97
N GLY A 93 11.38 -4.20 -15.85
CA GLY A 93 11.04 -5.46 -15.19
C GLY A 93 10.46 -5.25 -13.79
N TYR A 94 9.24 -5.75 -13.59
CA TYR A 94 8.43 -5.53 -12.40
C TYR A 94 9.12 -5.98 -11.10
N VAL A 95 9.76 -7.16 -11.11
CA VAL A 95 10.34 -7.74 -9.90
C VAL A 95 11.49 -6.89 -9.35
N TRP A 96 12.42 -6.46 -10.21
CA TRP A 96 13.56 -5.66 -9.77
C TRP A 96 13.13 -4.26 -9.37
N LEU A 97 12.34 -3.59 -10.21
CA LEU A 97 11.93 -2.21 -9.97
C LEU A 97 11.08 -2.10 -8.70
N ASN A 98 10.11 -3.00 -8.50
CA ASN A 98 9.24 -2.98 -7.32
C ASN A 98 10.00 -3.34 -6.04
N THR A 99 10.93 -4.30 -6.09
CA THR A 99 11.77 -4.64 -4.93
C THR A 99 12.62 -3.45 -4.50
N VAL A 100 13.29 -2.80 -5.46
CA VAL A 100 14.13 -1.62 -5.19
C VAL A 100 13.29 -0.44 -4.69
N PHE A 101 12.13 -0.20 -5.30
CA PHE A 101 11.21 0.86 -4.90
C PHE A 101 10.79 0.72 -3.43
N ILE A 102 10.34 -0.46 -3.03
CA ILE A 102 9.90 -0.73 -1.65
C ILE A 102 11.08 -0.65 -0.69
N LEU A 103 12.24 -1.15 -1.08
CA LEU A 103 13.44 -1.08 -0.27
C LEU A 103 13.85 0.38 0.02
N ILE A 104 13.86 1.25 -1.00
CA ILE A 104 14.15 2.68 -0.84
C ILE A 104 13.09 3.34 0.03
N LEU A 105 11.81 3.03 -0.19
CA LEU A 105 10.70 3.58 0.59
C LEU A 105 10.81 3.20 2.08
N MET A 106 11.17 1.96 2.40
CA MET A 106 11.41 1.52 3.78
C MET A 106 12.63 2.20 4.41
N ILE A 107 13.71 2.41 3.66
CA ILE A 107 14.90 3.14 4.12
C ILE A 107 14.54 4.60 4.43
N MET A 108 13.77 5.25 3.55
CA MET A 108 13.25 6.60 3.76
C MET A 108 12.29 6.68 4.95
N GLY A 109 11.49 5.64 5.17
CA GLY A 109 10.63 5.48 6.35
C GLY A 109 11.38 5.13 7.65
N GLY A 110 12.71 5.09 7.64
CA GLY A 110 13.54 4.91 8.83
C GLY A 110 13.80 3.46 9.25
N ALA A 111 13.39 2.46 8.45
CA ALA A 111 13.74 1.08 8.72
C ALA A 111 15.25 0.85 8.54
N ARG A 112 15.95 0.41 9.60
CA ARG A 112 17.41 0.18 9.59
C ARG A 112 17.84 -1.29 9.67
N LYS A 113 16.92 -2.20 9.99
CA LYS A 113 17.22 -3.62 10.14
C LYS A 113 17.30 -4.28 8.76
N TRP A 114 18.50 -4.64 8.33
CA TRP A 114 18.78 -5.20 6.99
C TRP A 114 17.95 -6.44 6.67
N TRP A 115 17.75 -7.34 7.64
CA TRP A 115 16.89 -8.52 7.48
C TRP A 115 15.42 -8.15 7.25
N VAL A 116 14.90 -7.14 7.96
CA VAL A 116 13.52 -6.66 7.76
C VAL A 116 13.38 -6.01 6.39
N LEU A 117 14.37 -5.21 5.97
CA LEU A 117 14.40 -4.58 4.65
C LEU A 117 14.33 -5.62 3.53
N LEU A 118 15.21 -6.63 3.56
CA LEU A 118 15.28 -7.65 2.51
C LEU A 118 14.06 -8.56 2.50
N THR A 119 13.65 -9.08 3.67
CA THR A 119 12.51 -10.01 3.74
C THR A 119 11.19 -9.32 3.37
N THR A 120 10.99 -8.07 3.78
CA THR A 120 9.73 -7.36 3.53
C THR A 120 9.65 -6.89 2.07
N SER A 121 10.73 -6.34 1.51
CA SER A 121 10.76 -5.90 0.10
C SER A 121 10.62 -7.07 -0.87
N ALA A 122 11.39 -8.14 -0.67
CA ALA A 122 11.29 -9.35 -1.49
C ALA A 122 9.96 -10.07 -1.28
N GLY A 123 9.52 -10.19 -0.02
CA GLY A 123 8.26 -10.84 0.33
C GLY A 123 7.04 -10.13 -0.24
N TYR A 124 6.99 -8.80 -0.15
CA TYR A 124 5.93 -8.01 -0.77
C TYR A 124 5.95 -8.16 -2.29
N THR A 125 7.12 -8.05 -2.92
CA THR A 125 7.23 -8.15 -4.37
C THR A 125 6.77 -9.51 -4.87
N ALA A 126 7.20 -10.59 -4.20
CA ALA A 126 6.78 -11.95 -4.51
C ALA A 126 5.27 -12.16 -4.29
N LEU A 127 4.71 -11.68 -3.17
CA LEU A 127 3.28 -11.75 -2.89
C LEU A 127 2.47 -10.99 -3.93
N SER A 128 2.88 -9.76 -4.25
CA SER A 128 2.21 -8.93 -5.24
C SER A 128 2.29 -9.56 -6.62
N TYR A 129 3.48 -10.03 -7.04
CA TYR A 129 3.64 -10.79 -8.29
C TYR A 129 2.72 -12.00 -8.33
N TYR A 130 2.62 -12.79 -7.25
CA TYR A 130 1.74 -13.94 -7.21
C TYR A 130 0.26 -13.55 -7.36
N VAL A 131 -0.19 -12.52 -6.65
CA VAL A 131 -1.57 -12.03 -6.77
C VAL A 131 -1.85 -11.55 -8.20
N PHE A 132 -0.98 -10.73 -8.79
CA PHE A 132 -1.23 -10.19 -10.12
C PHE A 132 -1.05 -11.21 -11.25
N ALA A 133 0.01 -12.01 -11.22
CA ALA A 133 0.32 -12.95 -12.30
C ALA A 133 -0.51 -14.23 -12.23
N ARG A 134 -0.81 -14.75 -11.02
CA ARG A 134 -1.50 -16.06 -10.85
C ARG A 134 -2.97 -15.93 -10.49
N ILE A 135 -3.33 -14.94 -9.66
CA ILE A 135 -4.72 -14.77 -9.25
C ILE A 135 -5.46 -13.91 -10.28
N LEU A 136 -4.87 -12.77 -10.66
CA LEU A 136 -5.51 -11.80 -11.57
C LEU A 136 -5.17 -12.00 -13.05
N ASN A 137 -4.24 -12.90 -13.39
CA ASN A 137 -3.75 -13.13 -14.75
C ASN A 137 -3.38 -11.84 -15.52
N VAL A 138 -2.84 -10.84 -14.81
CA VAL A 138 -2.40 -9.58 -15.41
C VAL A 138 -0.97 -9.78 -15.95
N PRO A 139 -0.71 -9.45 -17.23
CA PRO A 139 0.65 -9.47 -17.76
C PRO A 139 1.46 -8.37 -17.06
N LEU A 140 2.50 -8.78 -16.32
CA LEU A 140 3.44 -7.87 -15.69
C LEU A 140 4.72 -7.78 -16.55
N PRO A 141 5.34 -6.58 -16.67
CA PRO A 141 6.62 -6.40 -17.34
C PRO A 141 7.78 -7.14 -16.65
#